data_AF-A0A267T2P9-F1
#
_entry.id   AF-A0A267T2P9-F1
#
_cell.length_a   1.000
_cell.length_b   1.000
_cell.length_c   1.000
_cell.angle_alpha   90.00
_cell.angle_beta   90.00
_cell.angle_gamma   90.00
#
_symmetry.space_group_name_H-M   'P 1'
#
loop_
_entity.id
_entity.type
_entity.pdbx_description
1 polymer ?
#
loop_
_entity_poly.entity_id
_entity_poly.type
_entity_poly.pdbx_seq_one_letter_code
_entity_poly.pdbx_strand_id
1 'polypeptide(L)' 'MAKILKEFESGKSLDTIVREYGVSKVTFYKWRQRYGGMEASELKKVKQLEEENAKLKRMYAELALELDMAKYVIEKKL' A
#
# COMPACT_ATOMS: atom_id res chain seq x y z
N MET A 1 -0.41 -4.32 11.28
CA MET A 1 -0.50 -5.66 10.66
C MET A 1 0.77 -6.50 10.77
N ALA A 2 1.99 -5.98 10.58
CA ALA A 2 3.22 -6.79 10.69
C ALA A 2 3.36 -7.53 12.04
N LYS A 3 3.09 -6.84 13.16
CA LYS A 3 3.04 -7.45 14.50
C LYS A 3 2.00 -8.57 14.61
N ILE A 4 0.83 -8.39 13.99
CA ILE A 4 -0.27 -9.37 13.99
C ILE A 4 0.13 -10.65 13.26
N LEU A 5 0.77 -10.53 12.09
CA LEU A 5 1.26 -11.69 11.32
C LEU A 5 2.36 -12.43 12.09
N LYS A 6 3.29 -11.69 12.71
CA LYS A 6 4.37 -12.28 13.52
C LYS A 6 3.84 -13.03 14.75
N GLU A 7 2.85 -12.47 15.45
CA GLU A 7 2.23 -13.17 16.59
C GLU A 7 1.56 -14.47 16.16
N PHE A 8 0.89 -14.49 15.01
CA PHE A 8 0.31 -15.71 14.45
C PHE A 8 1.38 -16.73 14.06
N GLU A 9 2.47 -16.30 13.41
CA GLU A 9 3.60 -17.15 13.05
C GLU A 9 4.32 -17.71 14.29
N SER A 10 4.35 -16.97 15.40
CA SER A 10 4.82 -17.47 16.70
C SER A 10 3.85 -18.41 17.41
N GLY A 11 2.74 -18.80 16.78
CA GLY A 11 1.81 -19.82 17.26
C GLY A 11 0.58 -19.29 18.00
N LYS A 12 0.37 -17.96 18.07
CA LYS A 12 -0.82 -17.40 18.70
C LYS A 12 -2.07 -17.68 17.85
N SER A 13 -3.17 -18.08 18.50
CA SER A 13 -4.40 -18.44 17.80
C SER A 13 -5.00 -17.26 17.03
N LEU A 14 -5.58 -17.53 15.86
CA LEU A 14 -6.25 -16.51 15.05
C LEU A 14 -7.43 -15.88 15.81
N ASP A 15 -8.18 -16.66 16.58
CA ASP A 15 -9.33 -16.16 17.36
C ASP A 15 -8.90 -15.16 18.44
N THR A 16 -7.76 -15.39 19.09
CA THR A 16 -7.19 -14.45 20.06
C THR A 16 -6.78 -13.16 19.37
N ILE A 17 -6.06 -13.26 18.25
CA ILE A 17 -5.59 -12.11 17.47
C ILE A 17 -6.74 -11.23 16.99
N VAL A 18 -7.79 -11.84 16.45
CA VAL A 18 -8.96 -11.13 15.93
C VAL A 18 -9.68 -10.37 17.04
N ARG A 19 -9.79 -10.94 18.24
CA ARG A 19 -10.39 -10.29 19.41
C ARG A 19 -9.53 -9.16 19.95
N GLU A 20 -8.23 -9.38 20.14
CA GLU A 20 -7.32 -8.37 20.71
C GLU A 20 -7.13 -7.16 19.81
N TYR A 21 -6.99 -7.38 18.50
CA TYR A 21 -6.68 -6.32 17.55
C TYR A 21 -7.93 -5.78 16.83
N GLY A 22 -9.11 -6.31 17.14
CA GLY A 22 -10.38 -5.85 16.54
C GLY A 22 -10.44 -6.02 15.02
N VAL A 23 -9.74 -6.99 14.46
CA VAL A 23 -9.66 -7.23 13.01
C VAL A 23 -10.43 -8.47 12.61
N SER A 24 -11.19 -8.41 11.52
CA SER A 24 -11.88 -9.59 11.00
C SER A 24 -10.90 -10.67 10.53
N LYS A 25 -11.31 -11.94 10.61
CA LYS A 25 -10.56 -13.08 10.03
C LYS A 25 -10.27 -12.87 8.54
N VAL A 26 -11.23 -12.30 7.79
CA VAL A 26 -11.08 -11.99 6.36
C VAL A 26 -9.94 -10.99 6.13
N THR A 27 -9.88 -9.91 6.92
CA THR A 27 -8.81 -8.92 6.84
C THR A 27 -7.45 -9.55 7.15
N PHE A 28 -7.38 -10.42 8.18
CA PHE A 28 -6.17 -11.14 8.52
C PHE A 28 -5.66 -11.99 7.35
N TYR A 29 -6.52 -12.80 6.73
CA TYR A 29 -6.10 -13.65 5.61
C TYR A 29 -5.63 -12.85 4.40
N LYS A 30 -6.27 -11.70 4.09
CA LYS A 30 -5.78 -10.79 3.05
C LYS A 30 -4.37 -10.29 3.35
N TRP A 31 -4.09 -9.94 4.60
CA TRP A 31 -2.73 -9.55 4.99
C TRP A 31 -1.76 -10.72 4.92
N ARG A 32 -2.12 -11.91 5.40
CA ARG A 32 -1.25 -13.09 5.36
C ARG A 32 -0.95 -13.52 3.93
N GLN A 33 -1.90 -13.44 3.01
CA GLN A 33 -1.69 -13.73 1.59
C GLN A 33 -0.70 -12.76 0.95
N ARG A 34 -0.81 -11.46 1.28
CA ARG A 34 -0.01 -10.41 0.64
C ARG A 34 1.36 -10.20 1.29
N TYR A 35 1.48 -10.52 2.56
CA TYR A 35 2.59 -10.11 3.43
C TYR A 35 3.14 -11.23 4.32
N GLY A 36 2.53 -12.42 4.32
CA GLY A 36 3.00 -13.55 5.13
C GLY A 36 4.34 -14.09 4.63
N GLY A 37 5.23 -14.45 5.55
CA GLY A 37 6.59 -14.89 5.21
C GLY A 37 7.55 -13.77 4.78
N MET A 38 7.13 -12.51 4.80
CA MET A 38 8.03 -11.36 4.64
C MET A 38 8.60 -10.94 5.99
N GLU A 39 9.90 -10.65 6.01
CA GLU A 39 10.56 -10.06 7.17
C GLU A 39 10.09 -8.61 7.40
N ALA A 40 10.21 -8.13 8.64
CA ALA A 40 9.77 -6.78 9.00
C ALA A 40 10.47 -5.67 8.17
N SER A 41 11.73 -5.90 7.77
CA SER A 41 12.51 -5.03 6.88
C SER A 41 11.95 -4.99 5.46
N GLU A 42 11.52 -6.13 4.93
CA GLU A 42 10.90 -6.25 3.61
C GLU A 42 9.53 -5.55 3.59
N LEU A 43 8.73 -5.74 4.64
CA LEU A 43 7.45 -5.04 4.78
C LEU A 43 7.61 -3.51 4.87
N LYS A 44 8.65 -3.03 5.55
CA LYS A 44 8.97 -1.60 5.60
C LYS A 44 9.33 -1.08 4.20
N LYS A 45 10.14 -1.83 3.45
CA LYS A 45 10.53 -1.46 2.08
C LYS A 45 9.32 -1.45 1.13
N VAL A 46 8.43 -2.43 1.23
CA VAL A 46 7.19 -2.47 0.43
C VAL A 46 6.34 -1.22 0.67
N LYS A 47 6.12 -0.84 1.94
CA LYS A 47 5.37 0.38 2.26
C LYS A 47 6.01 1.64 1.68
N GLN A 48 7.33 1.78 1.82
CA GLN A 48 8.06 2.94 1.31
C GLN A 48 7.91 3.03 -0.22
N LEU A 49 8.03 1.90 -0.93
CA LEU A 49 7.83 1.85 -2.37
C LEU A 49 6.38 2.14 -2.77
N GLU A 50 5.39 1.67 -2.00
CA GLU A 50 3.97 1.98 -2.24
C GLU A 50 3.70 3.49 -2.08
N GLU A 51 4.25 4.13 -1.04
CA GLU A 51 4.15 5.58 -0.80
C GLU A 51 4.84 6.40 -1.89
N GLU A 52 6.06 6.02 -2.26
CA GLU A 52 6.83 6.70 -3.32
C GLU A 52 6.13 6.58 -4.67
N ASN A 53 5.64 5.39 -5.03
CA ASN A 53 4.88 5.18 -6.26
C ASN A 53 3.60 6.02 -6.29
N ALA A 54 2.88 6.13 -5.16
CA ALA A 54 1.70 6.98 -5.07
C ALA A 54 2.05 8.47 -5.32
N LYS A 55 3.15 8.94 -4.73
CA LYS A 55 3.65 10.30 -4.96
C LYS A 55 4.05 10.52 -6.42
N LEU A 56 4.79 9.59 -7.02
CA LEU A 56 5.21 9.65 -8.41
C LEU A 56 4.02 9.69 -9.37
N LYS A 57 3.01 8.84 -9.16
CA LYS A 57 1.78 8.83 -9.97
C LYS A 57 1.04 10.16 -9.88
N ARG A 58 0.98 10.77 -8.70
CA ARG A 58 0.37 12.09 -8.51
C ARG A 58 1.12 13.16 -9.30
N MET A 59 2.44 13.24 -9.14
CA MET A 59 3.27 14.21 -9.85
C MET A 59 3.16 14.04 -11.37
N TYR A 60 3.14 12.80 -11.85
CA TYR A 60 2.95 12.51 -13.27
C TYR A 60 1.59 12.98 -13.78
N ALA A 61 0.52 12.74 -13.02
CA ALA A 61 -0.82 13.19 -13.40
C ALA A 61 -0.91 14.73 -13.45
N GLU A 62 -0.33 15.42 -12.47
CA GLU A 62 -0.25 16.89 -12.46
C GLU A 62 0.50 17.41 -13.69
N LEU A 63 1.69 16.86 -13.99
CA LEU A 63 2.48 17.25 -15.16
C LEU A 63 1.78 16.94 -16.48
N ALA A 64 1.10 15.79 -16.57
CA ALA A 64 0.35 15.41 -17.76
C ALA A 64 -0.79 16.38 -18.05
N LEU A 65 -1.49 16.85 -17.01
CA LEU A 65 -2.54 17.87 -17.14
C LEU A 65 -1.97 19.23 -17.57
N GLU A 66 -0.84 19.65 -17.01
CA GLU A 66 -0.16 20.89 -17.42
C GLU A 66 0.27 20.84 -18.88
N LEU A 67 0.84 19.72 -19.32
CA LEU A 67 1.24 19.50 -20.70
C LEU A 67 0.03 19.55 -21.65
N ASP A 68 -1.08 18.91 -21.28
CA ASP A 68 -2.29 18.90 -22.09
C ASP A 68 -2.87 20.32 -22.25
N MET A 69 -2.95 21.08 -21.16
CA MET A 69 -3.36 22.49 -21.20
C MET A 69 -2.41 23.34 -22.05
N ALA A 70 -1.10 23.14 -21.95
CA ALA A 70 -0.13 23.89 -22.74
C ALA A 70 -0.30 23.61 -24.25
N LYS A 71 -0.49 22.34 -24.63
CA LYS A 71 -0.78 21.96 -26.02
C LYS A 71 -2.06 22.59 -26.53
N TYR A 72 -3.14 22.53 -25.75
CA TYR A 72 -4.42 23.14 -26.10
C TYR A 72 -4.31 24.65 -26.37
N VAL A 73 -3.56 25.36 -25.52
CA VAL A 73 -3.32 26.80 -25.71
C VAL A 73 -2.51 27.10 -26.97
N ILE A 74 -1.50 26.27 -27.28
CA ILE A 74 -0.70 26.42 -28.50
C ILE A 74 -1.56 26.17 -29.74
N GLU A 75 -2.34 25.09 -29.75
CA GLU A 75 -3.23 24.75 -30.86
C GLU A 75 -4.30 25.83 -31.12
N LYS A 76 -4.79 26.51 -30.07
CA LYS A 76 -5.74 27.61 -30.23
C LYS A 76 -5.14 28.95 -30.66
N LYS A 77 -3.81 29.10 -30.56
CA LYS A 77 -3.10 30.33 -30.94
C LYS A 77 -2.57 30.30 -32.37
N LEU A 78 -2.51 29.11 -32.99
CA LEU A 78 -2.21 28.89 -34.40
C LEU A 78 -3.51 28.87 -35.22
#